data_AF-A0A8C5KMK4-F1
#
_entry.id   AF-A0A8C5KMK4-F1
#
_cell.length_a   1.000
_cell.length_b   1.000
_cell.length_c   1.000
_cell.angle_alpha   90.00
_cell.angle_beta   90.00
_cell.angle_gamma   90.00
#
_symmetry.space_group_name_H-M   'P 1'
#
loop_
_entity.id
_entity.type
_entity.pdbx_description
1 polymer ?
#
loop_
_entity_poly.entity_id
_entity_poly.type
_entity_poly.pdbx_seq_one_letter_code
_entity_poly.pdbx_strand_id
1 'polypeptide(L)'
;VKAKDCKNVLANMGVTVTEKEEAKLLKTLPVSRKKIHASKLPVLMENLENELEKDDYKDLISYLPMDENEMVDLNAVMEEAKTFTGEKVDTDHLSHELRKMGLVLTDEEHKELLASLSAYSGGKIYKKRLLKRVKNLKGPQVKIKKVESLLESMGVRMKDEEYEELMAQLSANGDRTVGLNDLMDAVSYIK
;
A
#
# COMPACT_ATOMS: atom_id res chain seq x y z
N VAL A 1 12.77 15.31 -19.54
CA VAL A 1 13.04 13.87 -19.72
C VAL A 1 12.78 13.53 -21.17
N LYS A 2 13.73 12.92 -21.88
CA LYS A 2 13.55 12.53 -23.30
C LYS A 2 12.80 11.20 -23.34
N ALA A 3 12.00 10.90 -24.38
CA ALA A 3 11.20 9.67 -24.49
C ALA A 3 11.98 8.38 -24.19
N LYS A 4 13.24 8.34 -24.64
CA LYS A 4 14.20 7.26 -24.36
C LYS A 4 14.43 6.96 -22.87
N ASP A 5 14.23 7.93 -21.99
CA ASP A 5 14.46 7.78 -20.55
C ASP A 5 13.24 7.11 -19.87
N CYS A 6 12.02 7.31 -20.38
CA CYS A 6 10.81 6.65 -19.85
C CYS A 6 10.82 5.14 -20.13
N LYS A 7 11.27 4.74 -21.33
CA LYS A 7 11.37 3.32 -21.71
C LYS A 7 12.31 2.54 -20.79
N ASN A 8 13.43 3.16 -20.41
CA ASN A 8 14.41 2.56 -19.52
C ASN A 8 13.89 2.41 -18.08
N VAL A 9 13.13 3.40 -17.59
CA VAL A 9 12.50 3.32 -16.26
C VAL A 9 11.47 2.19 -16.21
N LEU A 10 10.62 2.08 -17.23
CA LEU A 10 9.57 1.05 -17.29
C LEU A 10 10.17 -0.36 -17.45
N ALA A 11 11.22 -0.50 -18.26
CA ALA A 11 11.97 -1.75 -18.37
C ALA A 11 12.61 -2.18 -17.04
N ASN A 12 13.15 -1.23 -16.25
CA ASN A 12 13.70 -1.51 -14.93
C ASN A 12 12.62 -1.93 -13.90
N MET A 13 11.36 -1.62 -14.18
CA MET A 13 10.20 -2.07 -13.39
C MET A 13 9.62 -3.41 -13.90
N GLY A 14 10.27 -4.06 -14.88
CA GLY A 14 9.79 -5.30 -15.50
C GLY A 14 8.62 -5.10 -16.46
N VAL A 15 8.33 -3.86 -16.85
CA VAL A 15 7.21 -3.51 -17.73
C VAL A 15 7.74 -3.24 -19.14
N THR A 16 7.25 -4.01 -20.11
CA THR A 16 7.53 -3.80 -21.53
C THR A 16 6.41 -2.97 -22.16
N VAL A 17 6.78 -1.90 -22.87
CA VAL A 17 5.82 -0.96 -23.47
C VAL A 17 6.09 -0.86 -24.96
N THR A 18 5.03 -0.95 -25.76
CA THR A 18 5.09 -0.82 -27.21
C THR A 18 5.23 0.63 -27.64
N GLU A 19 5.74 0.88 -28.85
CA GLU A 19 5.90 2.25 -29.38
C GLU A 19 4.56 3.00 -29.48
N LYS A 20 3.46 2.27 -29.71
CA LYS A 20 2.10 2.82 -29.76
C LYS A 20 1.62 3.29 -28.38
N GLU A 21 1.92 2.51 -27.35
CA GLU A 21 1.60 2.86 -25.96
C GLU A 21 2.49 4.00 -25.47
N GLU A 22 3.77 4.00 -25.82
CA GLU A 22 4.70 5.11 -25.55
C GLU A 22 4.18 6.43 -26.16
N ALA A 23 3.74 6.39 -27.43
CA ALA A 23 3.16 7.56 -28.09
C ALA A 23 1.82 8.01 -27.47
N LYS A 24 1.03 7.09 -26.92
CA LYS A 24 -0.21 7.42 -26.19
C LYS A 24 0.12 8.07 -24.83
N LEU A 25 1.07 7.51 -24.09
CA LEU A 25 1.56 8.03 -22.80
C LEU A 25 2.17 9.43 -22.94
N LEU A 26 2.98 9.67 -23.98
CA LEU A 26 3.59 10.97 -24.23
C LEU A 26 2.57 12.05 -24.62
N LYS A 27 1.39 11.67 -25.12
CA LYS A 27 0.29 12.59 -25.45
C LYS A 27 -0.66 12.83 -24.29
N THR A 28 -0.80 11.88 -23.37
CA THR A 28 -1.70 12.00 -22.20
C THR A 28 -1.01 12.60 -20.97
N LEU A 29 0.31 12.47 -20.86
CA LEU A 29 1.06 13.00 -19.74
C LEU A 29 1.61 14.40 -20.07
N PRO A 30 1.35 15.43 -19.24
CA PRO A 30 2.17 16.63 -19.26
C PRO A 30 3.55 16.28 -18.72
N VAL A 31 4.46 15.83 -19.58
CA VAL A 31 5.81 15.32 -19.22
C VAL A 31 6.66 16.38 -18.47
N SER A 32 6.25 17.64 -18.47
CA SER A 32 6.89 18.76 -17.76
C SER A 32 6.44 18.93 -16.29
N ARG A 33 5.25 18.46 -15.91
CA ARG A 33 4.74 18.51 -14.54
C ARG A 33 4.26 17.11 -14.21
N LYS A 34 4.90 16.43 -13.27
CA LYS A 34 4.61 15.04 -12.84
C LYS A 34 3.19 14.82 -12.29
N LYS A 35 2.23 15.71 -12.58
CA LYS A 35 0.85 15.69 -12.09
C LYS A 35 -0.15 15.42 -13.22
N ILE A 36 -1.24 14.75 -12.88
CA ILE A 36 -2.36 14.49 -13.77
C ILE A 36 -3.68 14.91 -13.11
N HIS A 37 -4.63 15.38 -13.91
CA HIS A 37 -5.97 15.70 -13.43
C HIS A 37 -6.75 14.41 -13.09
N ALA A 38 -7.52 14.38 -12.01
CA ALA A 38 -8.27 13.22 -11.54
C ALA A 38 -9.17 12.62 -12.62
N SER A 39 -9.86 13.46 -13.40
CA SER A 39 -10.68 13.05 -14.55
C SER A 39 -9.95 12.26 -15.65
N LYS A 40 -8.60 12.24 -15.65
CA LYS A 40 -7.78 11.47 -16.59
C LYS A 40 -7.21 10.19 -15.98
N LEU A 41 -7.37 9.98 -14.67
CA LEU A 41 -7.02 8.72 -14.01
C LEU A 41 -7.73 7.51 -14.60
N PRO A 42 -9.03 7.55 -14.97
CA PRO A 42 -9.67 6.40 -15.63
C PRO A 42 -8.90 5.98 -16.89
N VAL A 43 -8.52 6.94 -17.74
CA VAL A 43 -7.82 6.66 -19.01
C VAL A 43 -6.39 6.14 -18.79
N LEU A 44 -5.69 6.57 -17.74
CA LEU A 44 -4.39 5.98 -17.38
C LEU A 44 -4.55 4.55 -16.86
N MET A 45 -5.60 4.35 -16.07
CA MET A 45 -5.91 3.08 -15.48
C MET A 45 -6.61 2.16 -16.47
N GLU A 46 -7.07 2.61 -17.64
CA GLU A 46 -7.61 1.77 -18.74
C GLU A 46 -6.62 0.70 -19.21
N ASN A 47 -5.32 0.95 -19.05
CA ASN A 47 -4.29 -0.07 -19.29
C ASN A 47 -4.05 -0.99 -18.07
N LEU A 48 -4.42 -0.55 -16.86
CA LEU A 48 -4.49 -1.33 -15.60
C LEU A 48 -5.89 -1.96 -15.37
N GLU A 49 -6.90 -1.60 -16.18
CA GLU A 49 -8.33 -1.89 -15.99
C GLU A 49 -8.66 -3.36 -16.22
N ASN A 50 -7.71 -4.13 -16.73
CA ASN A 50 -7.84 -5.59 -16.77
C ASN A 50 -7.59 -6.25 -15.40
N GLU A 51 -7.20 -5.49 -14.35
CA GLU A 51 -6.80 -6.06 -13.04
C GLU A 51 -7.57 -5.51 -11.82
N LEU A 52 -8.19 -4.32 -11.86
CA LEU A 52 -8.87 -3.72 -10.70
C LEU A 52 -10.39 -3.71 -10.83
N GLU A 53 -11.08 -4.14 -9.76
CA GLU A 53 -12.54 -4.07 -9.68
C GLU A 53 -13.02 -2.62 -9.48
N LYS A 54 -14.29 -2.34 -9.77
CA LYS A 54 -14.86 -0.99 -9.65
C LYS A 54 -14.71 -0.38 -8.25
N ASP A 55 -14.79 -1.20 -7.22
CA ASP A 55 -14.64 -0.75 -5.83
C ASP A 55 -13.17 -0.49 -5.48
N ASP A 56 -12.25 -1.33 -5.96
CA ASP A 56 -10.81 -1.13 -5.83
C ASP A 56 -10.42 0.24 -6.42
N TYR A 57 -10.96 0.56 -7.60
CA TYR A 57 -10.71 1.83 -8.27
C TYR A 57 -11.22 3.05 -7.49
N LYS A 58 -12.44 2.99 -6.94
CA LYS A 58 -12.99 4.08 -6.12
C LYS A 58 -12.16 4.29 -4.86
N ASP A 59 -11.77 3.20 -4.22
CA ASP A 59 -10.95 3.22 -3.03
C ASP A 59 -9.53 3.78 -3.28
N LEU A 60 -8.94 3.44 -4.43
CA LEU A 60 -7.67 4.00 -4.87
C LEU A 60 -7.77 5.53 -4.96
N ILE A 61 -8.80 6.03 -5.67
CA ILE A 61 -9.01 7.47 -5.86
C ILE A 61 -9.24 8.20 -4.54
N SER A 62 -10.00 7.63 -3.60
CA SER A 62 -10.30 8.31 -2.34
C SER A 62 -9.09 8.49 -1.43
N TYR A 63 -7.95 7.84 -1.74
CA TYR A 63 -6.69 7.96 -1.00
C TYR A 63 -5.63 8.79 -1.72
N LEU A 64 -5.92 9.28 -2.92
CA LEU A 64 -4.97 10.10 -3.66
C LEU A 64 -4.96 11.54 -3.13
N PRO A 65 -3.77 12.10 -2.86
CA PRO A 65 -3.64 13.51 -2.47
C PRO A 65 -3.85 14.40 -3.69
N MET A 66 -5.05 14.95 -3.83
CA MET A 66 -5.38 15.93 -4.87
C MET A 66 -5.15 17.36 -4.35
N ASP A 67 -4.65 18.23 -5.22
CA ASP A 67 -4.62 19.66 -4.94
C ASP A 67 -5.95 20.35 -5.27
N GLU A 68 -6.03 21.66 -5.02
CA GLU A 68 -7.23 22.49 -5.26
C GLU A 68 -7.75 22.47 -6.71
N ASN A 69 -6.91 22.03 -7.66
CA ASN A 69 -7.26 21.91 -9.08
C ASN A 69 -7.54 20.46 -9.50
N GLU A 70 -7.82 19.57 -8.54
CA GLU A 70 -8.02 18.13 -8.75
C GLU A 70 -6.82 17.45 -9.44
N MET A 71 -5.61 17.99 -9.25
CA MET A 71 -4.39 17.40 -9.80
C MET A 71 -3.69 16.54 -8.76
N VAL A 72 -3.20 15.37 -9.17
CA VAL A 72 -2.46 14.42 -8.34
C VAL A 72 -1.09 14.12 -8.95
N ASP A 73 -0.06 13.99 -8.11
CA ASP A 73 1.27 13.55 -8.56
C ASP A 73 1.25 12.07 -9.00
N LEU A 74 1.78 11.77 -10.17
CA LEU A 74 1.85 10.42 -10.74
C LEU A 74 2.63 9.45 -9.84
N ASN A 75 3.65 9.92 -9.12
CA ASN A 75 4.36 9.10 -8.15
C ASN A 75 3.42 8.70 -7.01
N ALA A 76 2.58 9.63 -6.52
CA ALA A 76 1.59 9.31 -5.49
C ALA A 76 0.56 8.29 -6.00
N VAL A 77 0.13 8.42 -7.27
CA VAL A 77 -0.73 7.42 -7.92
C VAL A 77 -0.05 6.06 -7.96
N MET A 78 1.21 5.99 -8.38
CA MET A 78 1.97 4.73 -8.45
C MET A 78 2.18 4.11 -7.07
N GLU A 79 2.54 4.89 -6.05
CA GLU A 79 2.70 4.38 -4.68
C GLU A 79 1.39 3.87 -4.09
N GLU A 80 0.26 4.53 -4.36
CA GLU A 80 -1.05 4.04 -3.92
C GLU A 80 -1.45 2.76 -4.66
N ALA A 81 -1.26 2.71 -5.98
CA ALA A 81 -1.59 1.57 -6.82
C ALA A 81 -0.85 0.28 -6.40
N LYS A 82 0.38 0.38 -5.88
CA LYS A 82 1.13 -0.79 -5.35
C LYS A 82 0.38 -1.53 -4.23
N THR A 83 -0.53 -0.86 -3.53
CA THR A 83 -1.31 -1.48 -2.44
C THR A 83 -2.42 -2.39 -2.97
N PHE A 84 -2.77 -2.29 -4.25
CA PHE A 84 -3.79 -3.10 -4.94
C PHE A 84 -3.17 -4.28 -5.71
N THR A 85 -2.10 -4.86 -5.15
CA THR A 85 -1.38 -5.98 -5.78
C THR A 85 -1.21 -7.13 -4.80
N GLY A 86 -1.08 -8.36 -5.34
CA GLY A 86 -0.87 -9.57 -4.56
C GLY A 86 -2.16 -10.22 -4.07
N GLU A 87 -2.09 -10.90 -2.94
CA GLU A 87 -3.18 -11.72 -2.41
C GLU A 87 -4.32 -10.86 -1.85
N LYS A 88 -5.56 -11.24 -2.17
CA LYS A 88 -6.77 -10.70 -1.54
C LYS A 88 -7.20 -11.60 -0.36
N VAL A 89 -7.70 -10.99 0.70
CA VAL A 89 -8.34 -11.66 1.84
C VAL A 89 -9.83 -11.35 1.84
N ASP A 90 -10.63 -12.36 2.19
CA ASP A 90 -12.06 -12.20 2.39
C ASP A 90 -12.35 -11.33 3.62
N THR A 91 -13.30 -10.41 3.51
CA THR A 91 -13.67 -9.52 4.63
C THR A 91 -14.15 -10.29 5.85
N ASP A 92 -14.72 -11.48 5.65
CA ASP A 92 -15.17 -12.35 6.75
C ASP A 92 -13.99 -13.02 7.49
N HIS A 93 -12.81 -13.06 6.88
CA HIS A 93 -11.61 -13.68 7.42
C HIS A 93 -10.55 -12.66 7.91
N LEU A 94 -10.88 -11.37 7.98
CA LEU A 94 -9.94 -10.32 8.38
C LEU A 94 -9.34 -10.57 9.75
N SER A 95 -10.16 -10.87 10.77
CA SER A 95 -9.66 -11.07 12.12
C SER A 95 -8.66 -12.23 12.20
N HIS A 96 -8.89 -13.30 11.43
CA HIS A 96 -7.96 -14.42 11.33
C HIS A 96 -6.65 -14.00 10.65
N GLU A 97 -6.74 -13.28 9.52
CA GLU A 97 -5.57 -12.86 8.77
C GLU A 97 -4.70 -11.86 9.55
N LEU A 98 -5.31 -10.87 10.21
CA LEU A 98 -4.62 -9.93 11.10
C LEU A 98 -3.91 -10.67 12.24
N ARG A 99 -4.58 -11.63 12.87
CA ARG A 99 -3.98 -12.46 13.93
C ARG A 99 -2.81 -13.31 13.41
N LYS A 100 -2.90 -13.84 12.18
CA LYS A 100 -1.83 -14.60 11.53
C LYS A 100 -0.59 -13.73 11.32
N MET A 101 -0.79 -12.46 10.93
CA MET A 101 0.26 -11.43 10.82
C MET A 101 0.80 -10.98 12.19
N GLY A 102 0.17 -11.38 13.30
CA GLY A 102 0.60 -10.99 14.65
C GLY A 102 0.00 -9.70 15.18
N LEU A 103 -0.92 -9.10 14.43
CA LEU A 103 -1.64 -7.90 14.84
C LEU A 103 -2.68 -8.24 15.91
N VAL A 104 -2.79 -7.36 16.89
CA VAL A 104 -3.76 -7.39 17.98
C VAL A 104 -4.48 -6.05 17.95
N LEU A 105 -5.77 -6.10 17.65
CA LEU A 105 -6.64 -4.93 17.64
C LEU A 105 -7.66 -5.07 18.78
N THR A 106 -8.02 -3.95 19.39
CA THR A 106 -9.18 -3.88 20.30
C THR A 106 -10.49 -3.97 19.52
N ASP A 107 -11.60 -4.23 20.21
CA ASP A 107 -12.93 -4.24 19.57
C ASP A 107 -13.26 -2.89 18.90
N GLU A 108 -12.80 -1.79 19.49
CA GLU A 108 -13.03 -0.45 18.94
C GLU A 108 -12.17 -0.20 17.69
N GLU A 109 -10.89 -0.57 17.72
CA GLU A 109 -10.01 -0.51 16.54
C GLU A 109 -10.52 -1.42 15.41
N HIS A 110 -11.10 -2.57 15.74
CA HIS A 110 -11.70 -3.46 14.75
C HIS A 110 -12.94 -2.83 14.12
N LYS A 111 -13.78 -2.14 14.89
CA LYS A 111 -14.93 -1.38 14.35
C LYS A 111 -14.46 -0.23 13.48
N GLU A 112 -13.45 0.52 13.90
CA GLU A 112 -12.87 1.62 13.12
C GLU A 112 -12.29 1.10 11.79
N LEU A 113 -11.58 -0.04 11.83
CA LEU A 113 -11.10 -0.71 10.63
C LEU A 113 -12.25 -1.07 9.70
N LEU A 114 -13.29 -1.75 10.18
CA LEU A 114 -14.46 -2.14 9.38
C LEU A 114 -15.23 -0.93 8.83
N ALA A 115 -15.33 0.16 9.59
CA ALA A 115 -15.93 1.40 9.11
C ALA A 115 -15.13 1.97 7.92
N SER A 116 -13.79 1.93 8.01
CA SER A 116 -12.91 2.29 6.89
C SER A 116 -13.04 1.32 5.69
N LEU A 117 -13.43 0.07 5.99
CA LEU A 117 -13.85 -1.06 5.16
C LEU A 117 -15.04 -0.79 4.23
N SER A 118 -16.01 -0.03 4.73
CA SER A 118 -17.40 -0.02 4.24
C SER A 118 -17.60 0.35 2.76
N ALA A 119 -16.60 0.93 2.11
CA ALA A 119 -16.61 1.22 0.67
C ALA A 119 -16.32 -0.03 -0.22
N TYR A 120 -15.78 -1.11 0.34
CA TYR A 120 -15.51 -2.36 -0.37
C TYR A 120 -16.76 -3.24 -0.40
N SER A 121 -17.56 -3.15 -1.47
CA SER A 121 -18.71 -4.03 -1.66
C SER A 121 -18.36 -5.40 -2.24
N GLY A 122 -17.14 -5.57 -2.74
CA GLY A 122 -16.61 -6.81 -3.31
C GLY A 122 -16.26 -7.93 -2.31
N GLY A 123 -16.43 -7.70 -1.00
CA GLY A 123 -16.19 -8.71 0.06
C GLY A 123 -14.75 -9.22 0.18
N LYS A 124 -13.81 -8.63 -0.57
CA LYS A 124 -12.38 -8.98 -0.55
C LYS A 124 -11.53 -7.72 -0.63
N ILE A 125 -10.37 -7.76 0.01
CA ILE A 125 -9.41 -6.65 0.02
C ILE A 125 -7.98 -7.18 -0.14
N TYR A 126 -7.14 -6.46 -0.88
CA TYR A 126 -5.71 -6.78 -0.97
C TYR A 126 -5.03 -6.70 0.40
N LYS A 127 -4.17 -7.67 0.74
CA LYS A 127 -3.48 -7.70 2.05
C LYS A 127 -2.62 -6.45 2.30
N LYS A 128 -1.92 -5.96 1.28
CA LYS A 128 -1.15 -4.71 1.37
C LYS A 128 -2.05 -3.50 1.67
N ARG A 129 -3.22 -3.46 1.04
CA ARG A 129 -4.23 -2.43 1.28
C ARG A 129 -4.79 -2.52 2.71
N LEU A 130 -5.14 -3.72 3.17
CA LEU A 130 -5.56 -3.97 4.55
C LEU A 130 -4.52 -3.46 5.56
N LEU A 131 -3.25 -3.83 5.39
CA LEU A 131 -2.16 -3.39 6.27
C LEU A 131 -2.00 -1.87 6.29
N LYS A 132 -2.18 -1.20 5.14
CA LYS A 132 -2.19 0.27 5.08
C LYS A 132 -3.33 0.88 5.89
N ARG A 133 -4.54 0.28 5.85
CA ARG A 133 -5.67 0.73 6.67
C ARG A 133 -5.39 0.53 8.17
N VAL A 134 -4.83 -0.61 8.55
CA VAL A 134 -4.43 -0.89 9.93
C VAL A 134 -3.37 0.11 10.42
N LYS A 135 -2.37 0.44 9.59
CA LYS A 135 -1.33 1.43 9.93
C LYS A 135 -1.90 2.84 10.19
N ASN A 136 -3.03 3.18 9.59
CA ASN A 136 -3.68 4.47 9.83
C ASN A 136 -4.42 4.53 11.18
N LEU A 137 -4.62 3.38 11.85
CA LEU A 137 -5.14 3.33 13.21
C LEU A 137 -4.01 3.65 14.20
N LYS A 138 -4.35 4.28 15.33
CA LYS A 138 -3.33 4.67 16.34
C LYS A 138 -3.00 3.56 17.34
N GLY A 139 -3.94 2.66 17.61
CA GLY A 139 -3.86 1.69 18.71
C GLY A 139 -3.30 0.27 18.41
N PRO A 140 -3.32 -0.27 17.16
CA PRO A 140 -2.96 -1.66 16.93
C PRO A 140 -1.59 -2.04 17.51
N GLN A 141 -1.56 -3.22 18.12
CA GLN A 141 -0.37 -3.80 18.72
C GLN A 141 0.14 -4.97 17.88
N VAL A 142 1.42 -5.28 18.01
CA VAL A 142 2.09 -6.39 17.33
C VAL A 142 2.70 -7.31 18.38
N LYS A 143 2.40 -8.61 18.30
CA LYS A 143 3.06 -9.61 19.16
C LYS A 143 4.54 -9.68 18.79
N ILE A 144 5.42 -9.52 19.78
CA ILE A 144 6.88 -9.54 19.59
C ILE A 144 7.33 -10.78 18.80
N LYS A 145 6.83 -11.96 19.16
CA LYS A 145 7.12 -13.24 18.48
C LYS A 145 6.59 -13.35 17.03
N LYS A 146 5.93 -12.31 16.52
CA LYS A 146 5.32 -12.25 15.18
C LYS A 146 5.79 -11.02 14.39
N VAL A 147 6.76 -10.26 14.90
CA VAL A 147 7.32 -9.10 14.20
C VAL A 147 7.83 -9.50 12.82
N GLU A 148 8.64 -10.55 12.73
CA GLU A 148 9.11 -11.10 11.43
C GLU A 148 7.95 -11.41 10.47
N SER A 149 6.93 -12.15 10.93
CA SER A 149 5.76 -12.49 10.10
C SER A 149 5.01 -11.24 9.60
N LEU A 150 4.94 -10.18 10.41
CA LEU A 150 4.33 -8.92 10.00
C LEU A 150 5.19 -8.22 8.94
N LEU A 151 6.50 -8.14 9.14
CA LEU A 151 7.44 -7.52 8.19
C LEU A 151 7.40 -8.24 6.84
N GLU A 152 7.40 -9.57 6.82
CA GLU A 152 7.22 -10.37 5.61
C GLU A 152 5.89 -10.04 4.91
N SER A 153 4.80 -9.94 5.67
CA SER A 153 3.47 -9.59 5.14
C SER A 153 3.43 -8.18 4.54
N MET A 154 4.33 -7.29 4.99
CA MET A 154 4.53 -5.96 4.44
C MET A 154 5.54 -5.92 3.29
N GLY A 155 6.16 -7.05 2.94
CA GLY A 155 7.19 -7.15 1.92
C GLY A 155 8.55 -6.59 2.35
N VAL A 156 8.76 -6.42 3.66
CA VAL A 156 10.03 -6.00 4.24
C VAL A 156 10.85 -7.25 4.52
N ARG A 157 12.07 -7.30 3.97
CA ARG A 157 13.06 -8.35 4.25
C ARG A 157 14.24 -7.70 4.93
N MET A 158 14.65 -8.27 6.05
CA MET A 158 15.81 -7.83 6.83
C MET A 158 16.85 -8.94 6.83
N LYS A 159 18.12 -8.58 6.97
CA LYS A 159 19.17 -9.54 7.34
C LYS A 159 19.03 -9.92 8.81
N ASP A 160 19.62 -11.04 9.20
CA ASP A 160 19.59 -11.50 10.60
C ASP A 160 20.14 -10.43 11.55
N GLU A 161 21.22 -9.73 11.19
CA GLU A 161 21.79 -8.69 12.05
C GLU A 161 20.87 -7.47 12.21
N GLU A 162 20.22 -7.05 11.13
CA GLU A 162 19.24 -5.94 11.13
C GLU A 162 18.01 -6.30 11.98
N TYR A 163 17.56 -7.55 11.90
CA TYR A 163 16.44 -8.05 12.68
C TYR A 163 16.78 -8.16 14.17
N GLU A 164 17.96 -8.67 14.53
CA GLU A 164 18.43 -8.69 15.92
C GLU A 164 18.55 -7.27 16.50
N GLU A 165 19.06 -6.32 15.70
CA GLU A 165 19.09 -4.90 16.09
C GLU A 165 17.69 -4.34 16.33
N LEU A 166 16.72 -4.64 15.45
CA LEU A 166 15.32 -4.26 15.62
C LEU A 166 14.78 -4.78 16.96
N MET A 167 14.94 -6.08 17.19
CA MET A 167 14.37 -6.75 18.36
C MET A 167 15.00 -6.23 19.66
N ALA A 168 16.27 -5.84 19.65
CA ALA A 168 16.92 -5.21 20.80
C ALA A 168 16.39 -3.80 21.13
N GLN A 169 15.87 -3.07 20.14
CA GLN A 169 15.28 -1.74 20.35
C GLN A 169 13.82 -1.80 20.80
N LEU A 170 13.09 -2.87 20.48
CA LEU A 170 11.67 -2.99 20.83
C LEU A 170 11.49 -3.30 22.32
N SER A 171 10.75 -2.44 23.02
CA SER A 171 10.32 -2.68 24.39
C SER A 171 8.90 -3.23 24.41
N ALA A 172 8.76 -4.50 24.82
CA ALA A 172 7.45 -5.14 24.94
C ALA A 172 6.71 -4.68 26.21
N ASN A 173 5.39 -4.51 26.10
CA ASN A 173 4.53 -4.29 27.26
C ASN A 173 4.24 -5.62 28.02
N GLY A 174 3.41 -5.55 29.06
CA GLY A 174 3.03 -6.72 29.87
C GLY A 174 2.39 -7.87 29.08
N ASP A 175 1.77 -7.56 27.93
CA ASP A 175 1.11 -8.53 27.04
C ASP A 175 2.05 -9.10 25.96
N ARG A 176 3.36 -8.78 26.05
CA ARG A 176 4.39 -9.14 25.07
C ARG A 176 4.07 -8.61 23.67
N THR A 177 3.51 -7.41 23.61
CA THR A 177 3.27 -6.68 22.37
C THR A 177 4.03 -5.35 22.34
N VAL A 178 4.17 -4.80 21.15
CA VAL A 178 4.68 -3.44 20.90
C VAL A 178 3.66 -2.69 20.03
N GLY A 179 3.59 -1.36 20.15
CA GLY A 179 2.76 -0.55 19.26
C GLY A 179 3.19 -0.71 17.81
N LEU A 180 2.22 -0.85 16.90
CA LEU A 180 2.50 -0.96 15.47
C LEU A 180 3.27 0.27 14.96
N ASN A 181 2.89 1.47 15.39
CA ASN A 181 3.58 2.70 14.99
C ASN A 181 5.01 2.75 15.55
N ASP A 182 5.22 2.38 16.80
CA ASP A 182 6.55 2.30 17.41
C ASP A 182 7.46 1.30 16.67
N LEU A 183 6.89 0.15 16.28
CA LEU A 183 7.59 -0.84 15.44
C LEU A 183 7.97 -0.24 14.08
N MET A 184 7.05 0.45 13.40
CA MET A 184 7.31 1.06 12.10
C MET A 184 8.38 2.15 12.18
N ASP A 185 8.38 2.92 13.26
CA ASP A 185 9.40 3.93 13.50
C ASP A 185 10.75 3.27 13.70
N ALA A 186 10.86 2.24 14.55
CA ALA A 186 12.10 1.48 14.75
C ALA A 186 12.63 0.87 13.44
N VAL A 187 11.77 0.25 12.63
CA VAL A 187 12.10 -0.29 11.30
C VAL A 187 12.71 0.78 10.39
N SER A 188 12.25 2.04 10.48
CA SER A 188 12.75 3.13 9.64
C SER A 188 14.18 3.58 9.95
N TYR A 189 14.70 3.25 11.14
CA TYR A 189 16.05 3.62 11.58
C TYR A 189 17.11 2.56 11.28
N ILE A 190 16.70 1.35 10.91
CA ILE A 190 17.58 0.22 10.62
C ILE A 190 17.97 0.27 9.13
N LYS A 191 19.26 0.11 8.85
CA LYS A 191 19.88 0.41 7.54
C LYS A 191 20.26 -0.82 6.74
#